data_AF-A0A484DEX4-F1
#
_entry.id   AF-A0A484DEX4-F1
#
_cell.length_a   1.000
_cell.length_b   1.000
_cell.length_c   1.000
_cell.angle_alpha   90.00
_cell.angle_beta   90.00
_cell.angle_gamma   90.00
#
_symmetry.space_group_name_H-M   'P 1'
#
loop_
_entity.id
_entity.type
_entity.pdbx_description
1 polymer ?
#
loop_
_entity_poly.entity_id
_entity_poly.type
_entity_poly.pdbx_seq_one_letter_code
_entity_poly.pdbx_strand_id
1 'polypeptide(L)' 'MRGLPFQVSGEDIVKFFFPLIVSKILIECGPEGRLSGEADVYFSCHQDALTAMSRDRQHIVETDGEHLIP' A
#
# COMPACT_ATOMS: atom_id res chain seq x y z
N MET A 1 2.25 -3.87 -5.94
CA MET A 1 0.95 -4.13 -5.29
C MET A 1 -0.14 -4.05 -6.34
N ARG A 2 -1.16 -4.92 -6.27
CA ARG A 2 -2.30 -4.93 -7.21
C ARG A 2 -3.60 -5.09 -6.45
N GLY A 3 -4.69 -4.52 -6.96
CA GLY A 3 -6.02 -4.56 -6.34
C GLY A 3 -6.21 -3.54 -5.23
N LEU A 4 -5.49 -2.41 -5.29
CA LEU A 4 -5.62 -1.34 -4.31
C LEU A 4 -6.99 -0.64 -4.42
N PRO A 5 -7.58 -0.19 -3.29
CA PRO A 5 -8.82 0.57 -3.31
C PRO A 5 -8.66 1.89 -4.10
N PHE A 6 -9.76 2.39 -4.65
CA PHE A 6 -9.77 3.59 -5.50
C PHE A 6 -9.28 4.87 -4.81
N GLN A 7 -9.20 4.86 -3.47
CA GLN A 7 -8.72 5.98 -2.64
C GLN A 7 -7.43 5.67 -1.87
N VAL A 8 -6.66 4.64 -2.26
CA VAL A 8 -5.40 4.34 -1.57
C VAL A 8 -4.43 5.53 -1.63
N SER A 9 -3.85 5.89 -0.48
CA SER A 9 -2.81 6.90 -0.40
C SER A 9 -1.44 6.26 -0.20
N GLY A 10 -0.37 7.04 -0.45
CA GLY A 10 0.99 6.61 -0.12
C GLY A 10 1.15 6.29 1.37
N GLU A 11 0.44 6.98 2.25
CA GLU A 11 0.48 6.73 3.70
C GLU A 11 -0.09 5.36 4.07
N ASP A 12 -1.16 4.93 3.41
CA ASP A 12 -1.75 3.60 3.64
C ASP A 12 -0.77 2.49 3.22
N ILE A 13 -0.08 2.71 2.11
CA ILE A 13 0.98 1.80 1.62
C ILE A 13 2.14 1.74 2.62
N VAL A 14 2.60 2.89 3.16
CA VAL A 14 3.64 2.91 4.20
C VAL A 14 3.18 2.17 5.45
N LYS A 15 1.95 2.39 5.92
CA LYS A 15 1.38 1.69 7.08
C LYS A 15 1.29 0.19 6.86
N PHE A 16 0.91 -0.25 5.66
CA PHE A 16 0.83 -1.67 5.30
C PHE A 16 2.20 -2.37 5.39
N PHE A 17 3.27 -1.69 4.99
CA PHE A 17 4.62 -2.22 5.08
C PHE A 17 5.29 -1.99 6.44
N PHE A 18 4.71 -1.20 7.34
CA PHE A 18 5.26 -0.97 8.67
C PHE A 18 5.53 -2.32 9.41
N PRO A 19 6.70 -2.49 10.07
CA PRO A 19 7.75 -1.51 10.36
C PRO A 19 8.85 -1.34 9.28
N LEU A 20 8.65 -1.82 8.06
CA LEU A 20 9.65 -1.73 6.98
C LEU A 20 9.79 -0.29 6.46
N ILE A 21 11.02 0.09 6.06
CA ILE A 21 11.29 1.43 5.52
C ILE A 21 11.08 1.45 4.01
N VAL A 22 9.97 2.04 3.59
CA VAL A 22 9.67 2.33 2.18
C VAL A 22 10.46 3.56 1.73
N SER A 23 11.23 3.41 0.66
CA SER A 23 12.04 4.48 0.07
C SER A 23 11.25 5.32 -0.94
N LYS A 24 10.43 4.67 -1.77
CA LYS A 24 9.64 5.33 -2.80
C LYS A 24 8.36 4.55 -3.08
N ILE A 25 7.29 5.28 -3.37
CA ILE A 25 6.01 4.71 -3.79
C ILE A 25 5.65 5.36 -5.12
N LEU A 26 5.28 4.54 -6.10
CA LEU A 26 4.79 4.96 -7.40
C LEU A 26 3.41 4.36 -7.58
N ILE A 27 2.37 5.17 -7.50
CA ILE A 27 0.99 4.72 -7.72
C ILE A 27 0.68 4.93 -9.19
N GLU A 28 0.28 3.88 -9.89
CA GLU A 28 -0.14 4.00 -11.29
C GLU A 28 -1.57 4.55 -11.35
N CYS A 29 -1.72 5.64 -12.08
CA CYS A 29 -3.00 6.24 -12.41
C CYS A 29 -3.34 5.96 -13.87
N GLY A 30 -4.59 5.56 -14.12
CA GLY A 30 -5.13 5.39 -15.45
C GLY A 30 -5.28 6.73 -16.18
N PRO A 31 -5.60 6.68 -17.49
CA PRO A 31 -5.71 7.86 -18.35
C PRO A 31 -6.79 8.87 -17.90
N GLU A 32 -7.75 8.42 -17.09
CA GLU A 32 -8.81 9.27 -16.52
C GLU A 32 -8.41 9.94 -15.20
N GLY A 33 -7.15 9.80 -14.77
CA GLY A 33 -6.65 10.29 -13.48
C GLY A 33 -7.12 9.45 -12.28
N ARG A 34 -7.83 8.35 -12.52
CA ARG A 34 -8.27 7.41 -11.47
C ARG A 34 -7.17 6.40 -11.19
N LEU A 35 -7.01 5.98 -9.94
CA LEU A 35 -6.00 4.97 -9.57
C LEU A 35 -6.26 3.66 -10.32
N SER A 36 -5.22 3.09 -10.95
CA SER A 36 -5.29 1.82 -11.69
C SER A 36 -5.50 0.62 -10.74
N GLY A 37 -5.32 0.83 -9.44
CA GLY A 37 -5.25 -0.25 -8.46
C GLY A 37 -3.87 -0.93 -8.44
N GLU A 38 -2.89 -0.35 -9.13
CA GLU A 38 -1.51 -0.82 -9.21
C GLU A 38 -0.57 0.22 -8.58
N ALA A 39 0.39 -0.25 -7.79
CA ALA A 39 1.44 0.60 -7.25
C ALA A 39 2.75 -0.18 -7.09
N ASP A 40 3.86 0.46 -7.44
CA ASP A 40 5.20 0.00 -7.18
C ASP A 40 5.73 0.59 -5.89
N VAL A 41 6.38 -0.25 -5.09
CA VAL A 41 6.93 0.12 -3.79
C VAL A 41 8.39 -0.28 -3.75
N TYR A 42 9.24 0.70 -3.51
CA TYR A 42 10.68 0.55 -3.45
C TYR A 42 11.13 0.61 -1.99
N PHE A 43 12.02 -0.30 -1.62
CA PHE A 43 12.58 -0.38 -0.27
C PHE A 43 14.05 0.03 -0.30
N SER A 44 14.54 0.55 0.83
CA SER A 44 15.94 0.97 0.96
C SER A 44 16.90 -0.22 0.98
N CYS A 45 16.43 -1.39 1.41
CA CYS A 45 17.22 -2.59 1.59
C CYS A 45 16.55 -3.81 0.94
N HIS A 46 17.37 -4.73 0.40
CA HIS A 46 16.88 -5.98 -0.20
C HIS A 46 16.12 -6.85 0.82
N GLN A 47 16.58 -6.89 2.07
CA GLN A 47 15.92 -7.66 3.14
C GLN A 47 14.49 -7.17 3.43
N ASP A 48 14.28 -5.85 3.39
CA ASP A 48 12.95 -5.25 3.57
C ASP A 48 12.07 -5.56 2.37
N ALA A 49 12.61 -5.48 1.15
CA ALA A 49 11.90 -5.86 -0.07
C ALA A 49 11.45 -7.33 -0.04
N LEU A 50 12.32 -8.24 0.42
CA LEU A 50 11.98 -9.66 0.59
C LEU A 50 10.88 -9.86 1.63
N THR A 51 10.99 -9.17 2.77
CA THR A 51 9.97 -9.23 3.83
C THR A 51 8.62 -8.69 3.35
N ALA A 52 8.65 -7.60 2.58
CA ALA A 52 7.48 -6.99 1.95
C ALA A 52 6.83 -7.91 0.91
N MET A 53 7.64 -8.58 0.07
CA MET A 53 7.16 -9.56 -0.91
C MET A 53 6.48 -10.75 -0.23
N SER A 54 6.90 -11.12 0.98
CA SER A 54 6.22 -12.16 1.77
C SER A 54 4.84 -11.72 2.31
N ARG A 55 4.51 -10.42 2.25
CA ARG A 55 3.18 -9.87 2.59
C ARG A 55 2.27 -9.71 1.36
N ASP A 56 2.73 -10.11 0.18
CA ASP A 56 1.92 -10.13 -1.04
C ASP A 56 0.68 -11.02 -0.83
N ARG A 57 -0.50 -10.51 -1.21
CA ARG A 57 -1.87 -11.04 -0.93
C ARG A 57 -2.53 -10.64 0.40
N GLN A 58 -1.91 -9.84 1.25
CA GLN A 58 -2.66 -9.19 2.33
C GLN A 58 -3.44 -8.00 1.77
N HIS A 59 -4.72 -7.90 2.13
CA HIS A 59 -5.55 -6.77 1.74
C HIS A 59 -5.11 -5.54 2.54
N ILE A 60 -4.95 -4.39 1.88
CA ILE A 60 -4.97 -3.11 2.58
C ILE A 60 -6.39 -2.98 3.14
N VAL A 61 -6.51 -3.15 4.45
CA VAL A 61 -7.80 -3.01 5.13
C VAL A 61 -8.08 -1.51 5.17
N GLU A 62 -9.08 -1.07 4.42
CA GLU A 62 -9.73 0.22 4.65
C GLU A 62 -10.31 0.16 6.06
N THR A 63 -9.62 0.73 7.04
CA THR A 63 -10.22 1.01 8.34
C THR A 63 -11.21 2.14 8.13
N ASP A 64 -12.37 1.80 7.60
CA ASP A 64 -13.56 2.64 7.70
C ASP A 64 -13.88 2.82 9.18
N GLY A 65 -14.29 4.03 9.54
CA GLY A 65 -14.16 4.61 10.86
C GLY A 65 -14.73 3.79 12.02
N GLU A 66 -14.13 4.00 13.17
CA GLU A 66 -14.74 3.98 14.51
C GLU A 66 -16.12 3.29 14.60
N HIS A 67 -16.14 1.97 14.80
CA HIS A 67 -17.22 1.38 15.59
C HIS A 67 -16.79 1.34 17.06
N LEU A 68 -16.55 2.53 17.61
CA LEU A 68 -16.60 2.76 19.04
C LEU A 68 -18.01 3.23 19.38
N ILE A 69 -18.87 2.33 19.85
CA ILE A 69 -19.92 2.61 20.85
C ILE A 69 -20.76 1.36 21.16
N PRO A 70 -21.24 1.20 22.41
CA PRO A 70 -20.56 1.22 23.71
C PRO A 70 -20.44 -0.18 24.35
#